data_AF-A0A3B5R1Y4-F1
#
_entry.id   AF-A0A3B5R1Y4-F1
#
_cell.length_a   1.000
_cell.length_b   1.000
_cell.length_c   1.000
_cell.angle_alpha   90.00
_cell.angle_beta   90.00
_cell.angle_gamma   90.00
#
_symmetry.space_group_name_H-M   'P 1'
#
loop_
_entity.id
_entity.type
_entity.pdbx_description
1 polymer ?
#
loop_
_entity_poly.entity_id
_entity_poly.type
_entity_poly.pdbx_seq_one_letter_code
_entity_poly.pdbx_strand_id
1 'polypeptide(L)'
;MMAEHGKPCDPQEATFCMNEGTCYKLPAMNTLSCICSENYKGNRCEQYHLPSSSQDGYDRGLLAAIIVVAIILLVVLVVIIYYKCQCQFGFFQPRH
;
A
#
# COMPACT_ATOMS: atom_id res chain seq x y z
N MET A 1 -3.90 -8.31 34.54
CA MET A 1 -3.00 -9.03 33.61
C MET A 1 -1.89 -8.05 33.29
N MET A 2 -0.66 -8.32 33.73
CA MET A 2 0.45 -7.36 33.56
C MET A 2 0.91 -7.38 32.10
N ALA A 3 1.03 -6.21 31.49
CA ALA A 3 1.74 -6.06 30.22
C ALA A 3 3.22 -6.44 30.48
N GLU A 4 3.61 -7.61 29.99
CA GLU A 4 4.97 -8.11 30.17
C GLU A 4 5.92 -7.29 29.29
N HIS A 5 6.72 -6.45 29.93
CA HIS A 5 7.79 -5.72 29.26
C HIS A 5 8.99 -6.67 29.17
N GLY A 6 9.33 -7.09 27.95
CA GLY A 6 10.54 -7.88 27.68
C GLY A 6 11.80 -7.12 28.11
N LYS A 7 12.77 -7.81 28.69
CA LYS A 7 14.08 -7.25 29.08
C LYS A 7 15.08 -7.44 27.94
N PRO A 8 16.09 -6.57 27.77
CA PRO A 8 17.14 -6.79 26.78
C PRO A 8 17.88 -8.11 27.08
N CYS A 9 18.27 -8.84 26.03
CA CYS A 9 19.01 -10.09 26.14
C CYS A 9 20.47 -9.88 26.57
N ASP A 10 21.07 -10.94 27.13
CA ASP A 10 22.52 -10.98 27.34
C ASP A 10 23.28 -11.09 26.01
N PRO A 11 24.55 -10.67 25.93
CA PRO A 11 25.33 -10.69 24.68
C PRO A 11 25.47 -12.07 24.05
N GLN A 12 25.44 -13.13 24.87
CA GLN A 12 25.51 -14.52 24.41
C GLN A 12 24.20 -14.93 23.69
N GLU A 13 23.06 -14.47 24.21
CA GLU A 13 21.73 -14.75 23.66
C GLU A 13 21.38 -13.80 22.50
N ALA A 14 22.04 -12.64 22.39
CA ALA A 14 21.83 -11.67 21.32
C ALA A 14 22.10 -12.24 19.91
N THR A 15 22.94 -13.28 19.80
CA THR A 15 23.19 -14.02 18.54
C THR A 15 21.97 -14.81 18.05
N PHE A 16 20.92 -14.95 18.87
CA PHE A 16 19.68 -15.59 18.46
C PHE A 16 18.98 -14.79 17.35
N CYS A 17 18.98 -13.46 17.41
CA CYS A 17 18.41 -12.60 16.38
C CYS A 17 19.45 -12.35 15.27
N MET A 18 19.09 -12.63 14.02
CA MET A 18 19.91 -12.38 12.85
C MET A 18 19.64 -10.98 12.26
N ASN A 19 20.46 -10.55 11.29
CA ASN A 19 20.24 -9.34 10.49
C ASN A 19 19.94 -8.08 11.32
N GLU A 20 20.80 -7.81 12.31
CA GLU A 20 20.70 -6.64 13.19
C GLU A 20 19.34 -6.50 13.92
N GLY A 21 18.69 -7.64 14.22
CA GLY A 21 17.49 -7.67 15.06
C GLY A 21 17.78 -7.38 16.53
N THR A 22 16.89 -6.65 17.20
CA THR A 22 16.98 -6.38 18.64
C THR A 22 16.38 -7.52 19.46
N CYS A 23 17.17 -8.10 20.36
CA CYS A 23 16.77 -9.24 21.18
C CYS A 23 16.14 -8.81 22.52
N TYR A 24 14.99 -9.40 22.84
CA TYR A 24 14.32 -9.28 24.13
C TYR A 24 14.00 -10.64 24.75
N LYS A 25 14.22 -10.77 26.05
CA LYS A 25 13.87 -11.93 26.86
C LYS A 25 12.58 -11.68 27.62
N LEU A 26 11.62 -12.59 27.48
CA LEU A 26 10.34 -12.58 28.20
C LEU A 26 10.49 -13.42 29.48
N PRO A 27 10.64 -12.79 30.66
CA PRO A 27 10.96 -13.51 31.89
C PRO A 27 9.83 -14.41 32.39
N ALA A 28 8.56 -14.18 32.01
CA ALA A 28 7.46 -15.04 32.48
C ALA A 28 7.43 -16.38 31.73
N MET A 29 7.84 -16.38 30.47
CA MET A 29 7.81 -17.56 29.60
C MET A 29 9.19 -18.19 29.40
N ASN A 30 10.25 -17.51 29.86
CA ASN A 30 11.65 -17.82 29.59
C ASN A 30 11.95 -17.98 28.08
N THR A 31 11.27 -17.18 27.24
CA THR A 31 11.43 -17.19 25.78
C THR A 31 12.17 -15.95 25.28
N LEU A 32 12.83 -16.10 24.12
CA LEU A 32 13.51 -15.03 23.40
C LEU A 32 12.60 -14.53 22.27
N SER A 33 12.51 -13.22 22.12
CA SER A 33 11.75 -12.53 21.06
C SER A 33 12.66 -11.54 20.35
N CYS A 34 12.56 -11.49 19.02
CA CYS A 34 13.35 -10.60 18.19
C CYS A 34 12.46 -9.51 17.58
N ILE A 35 12.92 -8.26 17.68
CA ILE A 35 12.38 -7.14 16.90
C ILE A 35 13.28 -6.97 15.68
N CYS A 36 12.74 -7.26 14.49
CA CYS A 36 13.51 -7.26 13.26
C CYS A 36 13.70 -5.86 12.67
N SER A 37 14.82 -5.68 11.97
CA SER A 37 15.09 -4.49 11.17
C SER A 37 14.16 -4.40 9.97
N GLU A 38 14.07 -3.22 9.37
CA GLU A 38 13.26 -2.96 8.19
C GLU A 38 13.66 -3.93 7.06
N ASN A 39 12.68 -4.59 6.44
CA ASN A 39 12.85 -5.63 5.41
C ASN A 39 13.25 -7.04 5.91
N TYR A 40 13.26 -7.31 7.22
CA TYR A 40 13.44 -8.67 7.75
C TYR A 40 12.23 -9.14 8.55
N LYS A 41 11.92 -10.43 8.45
CA LYS A 41 10.82 -11.11 9.14
C LYS A 41 11.26 -12.49 9.62
N GLY A 42 10.39 -13.14 10.39
CA GLY A 42 10.63 -14.43 11.01
C GLY A 42 10.93 -14.31 12.49
N ASN A 43 10.92 -15.44 13.20
CA ASN A 43 11.10 -15.46 14.66
C ASN A 43 12.53 -15.04 15.07
N ARG A 44 13.48 -15.17 14.14
CA ARG A 44 14.89 -14.82 14.32
C ARG A 44 15.35 -13.75 13.33
N CYS A 45 14.41 -13.10 12.64
CA CYS A 45 14.70 -12.16 11.56
C CYS A 45 15.50 -12.82 10.42
N GLU A 46 15.30 -14.11 10.20
CA GLU A 46 16.05 -14.92 9.24
C GLU A 46 15.58 -14.74 7.79
N GLN A 47 14.36 -14.23 7.60
CA GLN A 47 13.73 -14.10 6.28
C GLN A 47 13.85 -12.67 5.81
N TYR A 48 14.44 -12.46 4.63
CA TYR A 48 14.38 -11.16 3.97
C TYR A 48 12.99 -10.99 3.37
N HIS A 49 12.24 -10.04 3.92
CA HIS A 49 10.97 -9.60 3.37
C HIS A 49 11.26 -8.54 2.32
N LEU A 50 11.25 -8.93 1.05
CA LEU A 50 11.22 -7.97 -0.05
C LEU A 50 10.06 -7.00 0.26
N PRO A 51 10.32 -5.68 0.41
CA PRO A 51 9.24 -4.72 0.47
C PRO A 51 8.51 -4.82 -0.86
N SER A 52 7.38 -5.52 -0.86
CA SER A 52 6.53 -5.61 -2.02
C SER A 52 6.01 -4.20 -2.23
N SER A 53 6.56 -3.49 -3.21
CA SER A 53 6.09 -2.18 -3.69
C SER A 53 4.68 -2.22 -4.30
N SER A 54 3.88 -3.21 -3.93
CA SER A 54 2.64 -3.61 -4.59
C SER A 54 1.37 -3.17 -3.85
N GLN A 55 1.47 -2.46 -2.73
CA GLN A 55 0.29 -1.79 -2.14
C GLN A 55 0.27 -0.31 -2.51
N ASP A 56 1.34 0.44 -2.26
CA ASP A 56 1.35 1.89 -2.58
C ASP A 56 1.39 2.21 -4.08
N GLY A 57 2.02 1.35 -4.90
CA GLY A 57 2.10 1.52 -6.35
C GLY A 57 0.85 1.05 -7.09
N TYR A 58 0.20 -0.01 -6.60
CA TYR A 58 -1.03 -0.57 -7.17
C TYR A 58 -2.19 0.40 -7.02
N ASP A 59 -2.35 1.00 -5.84
CA ASP A 59 -3.43 1.95 -5.58
C ASP A 59 -3.26 3.25 -6.39
N ARG A 60 -2.04 3.74 -6.55
CA ARG A 60 -1.77 4.95 -7.37
C ARG A 60 -1.95 4.69 -8.86
N GLY A 61 -1.50 3.55 -9.37
CA GLY A 61 -1.65 3.17 -10.79
C GLY A 61 -3.10 2.93 -11.17
N LEU A 62 -3.86 2.24 -10.30
CA LEU A 62 -5.28 1.96 -10.51
C LEU A 62 -6.11 3.25 -10.49
N LEU A 63 -5.87 4.15 -9.54
CA LEU A 63 -6.56 5.44 -9.47
C LEU A 63 -6.30 6.29 -10.71
N ALA A 64 -5.05 6.36 -11.19
CA ALA A 64 -4.71 7.09 -12.41
C ALA A 64 -5.46 6.53 -13.64
N ALA A 65 -5.51 5.21 -13.79
CA ALA A 65 -6.24 4.56 -14.88
C ALA A 65 -7.74 4.86 -14.83
N ILE A 66 -8.36 4.78 -13.65
CA ILE A 66 -9.79 5.10 -13.45
C ILE A 66 -10.09 6.54 -13.86
N ILE A 67 -9.25 7.50 -13.44
CA ILE A 67 -9.43 8.93 -13.76
C ILE A 67 -9.35 9.14 -15.28
N VAL A 68 -8.38 8.52 -15.96
CA VAL A 68 -8.24 8.65 -17.42
C VAL A 68 -9.46 8.11 -18.15
N VAL A 69 -9.97 6.93 -17.75
CA VAL A 69 -11.17 6.33 -18.36
C VAL A 69 -12.40 7.22 -18.12
N ALA A 70 -12.56 7.76 -16.91
CA ALA A 70 -13.67 8.67 -16.60
C ALA A 70 -13.65 9.94 -17.47
N ILE A 71 -12.46 10.54 -17.67
CA ILE A 71 -12.30 11.72 -18.54
C ILE A 71 -12.67 11.39 -19.99
N ILE A 72 -12.23 10.23 -20.51
CA ILE A 72 -12.56 9.81 -21.87
C ILE A 72 -14.08 9.66 -22.04
N LEU A 73 -14.75 9.02 -21.08
CA LEU A 73 -16.20 8.87 -21.09
C LEU A 73 -16.92 10.23 -21.07
N LEU A 74 -16.46 11.17 -20.23
CA LEU A 74 -17.01 12.53 -20.19
C LEU A 74 -16.84 13.26 -21.52
N VAL A 75 -15.66 13.17 -22.15
CA VAL A 75 -15.40 13.79 -23.47
C VAL A 75 -16.32 13.18 -24.52
N VAL A 76 -16.46 11.86 -24.56
CA VAL A 76 -17.37 11.18 -25.50
C VAL A 76 -18.81 11.62 -25.29
N LEU A 77 -19.28 11.74 -24.04
CA LEU A 77 -20.62 12.24 -23.72
C LEU A 77 -20.82 13.68 -24.20
N VAL A 78 -19.86 14.58 -23.95
CA VAL A 78 -19.91 15.97 -24.43
C VAL A 78 -19.97 16.02 -25.95
N VAL A 79 -19.18 15.20 -26.64
CA VAL A 79 -19.17 15.12 -28.11
C VAL A 79 -20.50 14.60 -28.64
N ILE A 80 -21.08 13.56 -28.02
CA ILE A 80 -22.40 13.03 -28.39
C ILE A 80 -23.49 14.09 -28.17
N ILE A 81 -23.48 14.78 -27.03
CA ILE A 81 -24.41 15.87 -26.72
C ILE A 81 -24.24 17.00 -27.73
N TYR A 82 -23.00 17.39 -28.05
CA TYR A 82 -22.72 18.41 -29.07
C TYR A 82 -23.30 18.01 -30.42
N TYR A 83 -23.10 16.76 -30.88
CA TYR A 83 -23.68 16.31 -32.14
C TYR A 83 -25.21 16.21 -32.09
N LYS A 84 -25.80 15.75 -30.98
CA LYS A 84 -27.27 15.72 -30.82
C LYS A 84 -27.86 17.12 -30.74
N CYS A 85 -27.21 18.05 -30.04
CA CYS A 85 -27.59 19.45 -29.97
C CYS A 85 -27.35 20.17 -31.30
N GLN A 86 -26.28 19.89 -32.03
CA GLN A 86 -26.06 20.41 -33.38
C GLN A 86 -27.10 19.86 -34.37
N CYS A 87 -27.54 18.61 -34.21
CA CYS A 87 -28.66 18.07 -34.97
C CYS A 87 -30.01 18.72 -34.61
N GLN A 88 -30.23 19.09 -33.34
CA GLN A 88 -31.45 19.80 -32.91
C GLN A 88 -31.43 21.29 -33.30
N PHE A 89 -30.29 21.95 -33.16
CA PHE A 89 -30.10 23.38 -33.44
C PHE A 89 -29.91 23.65 -34.95
N GLY A 90 -29.43 22.67 -35.72
CA GLY A 90 -29.39 22.72 -37.19
C GLY A 90 -30.78 22.64 -37.85
N PHE A 91 -31.84 22.32 -37.10
CA PHE A 91 -33.23 22.40 -37.57
C PHE A 91 -33.95 23.68 -37.10
N PHE A 92 -33.36 24.46 -36.18
CA PHE A 92 -33.97 25.66 -35.58
C PHE A 92 -33.14 26.93 -35.82
N GLN A 93 -32.45 27.02 -36.96
CA GLN A 93 -31.94 28.30 -37.45
C GLN A 93 -32.85 28.79 -38.58
N PRO A 94 -33.73 29.79 -38.35
CA PRO A 94 -34.50 30.39 -39.42
C PRO A 94 -33.53 31.07 -40.39
N ARG A 95 -33.66 30.74 -41.68
CA ARG A 95 -33.08 31.55 -42.76
C ARG A 95 -33.52 32.99 -42.55
N HIS A 96 -32.55 33.89 -42.44
CA HIS A 96 -32.78 35.31 -42.66
C HIS A 96 -31.97 35.77 -43.87
#